data_AF-A0A3A8J3E3-F1
#
_entry.id   AF-A0A3A8J3E3-F1
#
_cell.length_a   1.000
_cell.length_b   1.000
_cell.length_c   1.000
_cell.angle_alpha   90.00
_cell.angle_beta   90.00
_cell.angle_gamma   90.00
#
_symmetry.space_group_name_H-M   'P 1'
#
loop_
_entity.id
_entity.type
_entity.pdbx_description
1 polymer ?
#
loop_
_entity_poly.entity_id
_entity_poly.type
_entity_poly.pdbx_seq_one_letter_code
_entity_poly.pdbx_strand_id
1 'polypeptide(L)'
;MLHANHGISELSGEEMRQSWEAVRRNPQPHLPYLRSRATLSQLDAAQDPLAFQASLKAISYLLVLGQDAERQQVVELLREVQREQDVVSAQVATLARGRNIASMSPDEQPGYRAQVVRMNRLLDAEGFIVRAFAAVGDARLRDLLLPRLDSSELRNGYIDYLTTTGLQDPVVRARLKMMLEGSPSPVTEQHLRRFFAQPQK
;
A
#
# COMPACT_ATOMS: atom_id res chain seq x y z
N MET A 1 -0.11 -5.21 25.30
CA MET A 1 -0.33 -6.36 24.40
C MET A 1 -0.68 -5.80 23.03
N LEU A 2 0.27 -5.84 22.09
CA LEU A 2 0.06 -5.63 20.65
C LEU A 2 1.21 -6.36 19.97
N HIS A 3 0.98 -7.65 19.67
CA HIS A 3 1.87 -8.49 18.88
C HIS A 3 1.61 -8.16 17.41
N ALA A 4 2.50 -7.39 16.80
CA ALA A 4 2.58 -7.22 15.35
C ALA A 4 4.06 -7.22 14.94
N ASN A 5 4.76 -8.34 15.20
CA ASN A 5 6.18 -8.53 14.85
C ASN A 5 6.47 -9.99 14.48
N HIS A 6 5.59 -10.65 13.73
CA HIS A 6 5.77 -12.05 13.31
C HIS A 6 5.92 -12.18 11.78
N GLY A 7 6.84 -11.39 11.23
CA GLY A 7 7.37 -11.57 9.86
C GLY A 7 8.86 -11.26 9.73
N ILE A 8 9.56 -11.03 10.85
CA ILE A 8 10.99 -10.62 10.88
C ILE A 8 11.92 -11.83 11.08
N SER A 9 11.38 -13.01 11.41
CA SER A 9 12.15 -14.09 12.06
C SER A 9 12.91 -15.06 11.16
N GLU A 10 12.78 -15.04 9.84
CA GLU A 10 13.33 -16.16 9.01
C GLU A 10 14.51 -15.79 8.11
N LEU A 11 15.07 -14.58 8.26
CA LEU A 11 16.38 -14.23 7.69
C LEU A 11 17.32 -13.61 8.75
N SER A 12 17.00 -13.75 10.04
CA SER A 12 17.59 -12.95 11.11
C SER A 12 18.64 -13.71 11.91
N GLY A 13 19.91 -13.41 11.68
CA GLY A 13 21.00 -13.79 12.58
C GLY A 13 22.02 -12.68 12.62
N GLU A 14 21.84 -11.68 13.48
CA GLU A 14 22.86 -10.69 13.90
C GLU A 14 23.50 -9.75 12.84
N GLU A 15 24.06 -10.25 11.74
CA GLU A 15 24.72 -9.48 10.67
C GLU A 15 23.76 -8.54 9.95
N MET A 16 22.54 -9.00 9.66
CA MET A 16 21.53 -8.14 9.06
C MET A 16 21.12 -7.06 10.07
N ARG A 17 21.06 -7.38 11.37
CA ARG A 17 20.68 -6.45 12.44
C ARG A 17 21.76 -5.36 12.68
N GLN A 18 23.04 -5.72 12.55
CA GLN A 18 24.17 -4.77 12.57
C GLN A 18 24.20 -3.91 11.31
N SER A 19 23.95 -4.50 10.13
CA SER A 19 23.75 -3.76 8.89
C SER A 19 22.56 -2.80 8.99
N TRP A 20 21.51 -3.20 9.72
CA TRP A 20 20.33 -2.38 10.05
C TRP A 20 20.68 -1.16 10.91
N GLU A 21 21.45 -1.35 11.98
CA GLU A 21 21.91 -0.23 12.79
C GLU A 21 22.86 0.68 12.02
N ALA A 22 23.71 0.15 11.15
CA ALA A 22 24.59 0.94 10.29
C ALA A 22 23.78 1.81 9.32
N VAL A 23 22.79 1.25 8.63
CA VAL A 23 21.88 1.99 7.74
C VAL A 23 21.08 3.04 8.51
N ARG A 24 20.62 2.72 9.73
CA ARG A 24 19.90 3.69 10.59
C ARG A 24 20.80 4.85 11.04
N ARG A 25 22.06 4.58 11.36
CA ARG A 25 23.04 5.58 11.82
C ARG A 25 23.55 6.46 10.68
N ASN A 26 23.63 5.91 9.46
CA ASN A 26 24.05 6.64 8.27
C ASN A 26 23.29 6.16 7.03
N PRO A 27 22.07 6.66 6.77
CA PRO A 27 21.23 6.16 5.69
C PRO A 27 21.71 6.59 4.30
N GLN A 28 22.39 7.73 4.19
CA GLN A 28 22.76 8.37 2.91
C GLN A 28 23.45 7.45 1.88
N PRO A 29 24.46 6.64 2.26
CA PRO A 29 25.11 5.73 1.31
C PRO A 29 24.19 4.63 0.76
N HIS A 30 23.10 4.32 1.48
CA HIS A 30 22.19 3.24 1.14
C HIS A 30 20.96 3.71 0.37
N LEU A 31 20.64 5.00 0.39
CA LEU A 31 19.48 5.56 -0.32
C LEU A 31 19.48 5.20 -1.82
N PRO A 32 20.59 5.30 -2.59
CA PRO A 32 20.57 4.93 -4.01
C PRO A 32 20.17 3.46 -4.24
N TYR A 33 20.63 2.55 -3.39
CA TYR A 33 20.27 1.13 -3.47
C TYR A 33 18.80 0.88 -3.08
N LEU A 34 18.32 1.53 -2.03
CA LEU A 34 16.93 1.42 -1.62
C LEU A 34 15.98 1.95 -2.71
N ARG A 35 16.36 3.05 -3.35
CA ARG A 35 15.64 3.65 -4.48
C ARG A 35 15.57 2.71 -5.69
N SER A 36 16.66 2.04 -6.04
CA SER A 36 16.67 1.12 -7.18
C SER A 36 15.82 -0.14 -6.94
N ARG A 37 15.60 -0.50 -5.67
CA ARG A 37 14.67 -1.58 -5.25
C ARG A 37 13.22 -1.13 -5.18
N ALA A 38 12.95 0.13 -4.85
CA ALA A 38 11.61 0.69 -4.72
C ALA A 38 11.09 1.23 -6.07
N THR A 39 10.92 0.34 -7.05
CA THR A 39 10.39 0.68 -8.38
C THR A 39 9.24 -0.25 -8.77
N LEU A 40 8.36 0.21 -9.68
CA LEU A 40 7.27 -0.62 -10.18
C LEU A 40 7.80 -1.90 -10.83
N SER A 41 8.88 -1.82 -11.60
CA SER A 41 9.47 -2.99 -12.24
C SER A 41 9.96 -4.03 -11.24
N GLN A 42 10.48 -3.64 -10.08
CA GLN A 42 10.88 -4.60 -9.04
C GLN A 42 9.67 -5.20 -8.31
N LEU A 43 8.62 -4.41 -8.08
CA LEU A 43 7.36 -4.91 -7.50
C LEU A 43 6.62 -5.86 -8.45
N ASP A 44 6.68 -5.58 -9.75
CA ASP A 44 5.94 -6.29 -10.79
C ASP A 44 6.71 -7.50 -11.34
N ALA A 45 8.02 -7.36 -11.57
CA ALA A 45 8.88 -8.44 -12.06
C ALA A 45 9.22 -9.49 -10.99
N ALA A 46 8.88 -9.24 -9.71
CA ALA A 46 9.08 -10.19 -8.64
C ALA A 46 8.08 -11.36 -8.75
N GLN A 47 8.25 -12.25 -9.74
CA GLN A 47 7.65 -13.59 -9.68
C GLN A 47 8.08 -14.32 -8.40
N ASP A 48 9.28 -14.01 -7.92
CA ASP A 48 9.85 -14.42 -6.64
C ASP A 48 9.27 -13.63 -5.45
N PRO A 49 8.59 -14.29 -4.50
CA PRO A 49 8.10 -13.67 -3.27
C PRO A 49 9.19 -12.97 -2.43
N LEU A 50 10.44 -13.44 -2.46
CA LEU A 50 11.53 -12.83 -1.69
C LEU A 50 11.95 -11.48 -2.29
N ALA A 51 12.01 -11.38 -3.62
CA ALA A 51 12.28 -10.12 -4.31
C ALA A 51 11.16 -9.08 -4.06
N PHE A 52 9.91 -9.53 -4.04
CA PHE A 52 8.77 -8.67 -3.70
C PHE A 52 8.90 -8.13 -2.27
N GLN A 53 9.13 -9.02 -1.30
CA GLN A 53 9.34 -8.62 0.10
C GLN A 53 10.54 -7.68 0.29
N ALA A 54 11.63 -7.89 -0.44
CA ALA A 54 12.79 -7.02 -0.39
C ALA A 54 12.45 -5.60 -0.90
N SER A 55 11.61 -5.50 -1.93
CA SER A 55 11.13 -4.22 -2.47
C SER A 55 10.22 -3.50 -1.47
N LEU A 56 9.28 -4.20 -0.84
CA LEU A 56 8.45 -3.64 0.23
C LEU A 56 9.29 -3.15 1.42
N LYS A 57 10.31 -3.92 1.81
CA LYS A 57 11.26 -3.49 2.85
C LYS A 57 11.99 -2.21 2.45
N ALA A 58 12.49 -2.14 1.21
CA ALA A 58 13.16 -0.94 0.72
C ALA A 58 12.27 0.30 0.78
N ILE A 59 10.99 0.17 0.39
CA ILE A 59 9.97 1.22 0.53
C ILE A 59 9.83 1.67 1.98
N SER A 60 9.69 0.72 2.92
CA SER A 60 9.60 1.07 4.35
C SER A 60 10.80 1.85 4.84
N TYR A 61 12.01 1.56 4.34
CA TYR A 61 13.22 2.26 4.75
C TYR A 61 13.34 3.64 4.15
N LEU A 62 12.92 3.82 2.90
CA LEU A 62 12.80 5.15 2.30
C LEU A 62 11.85 6.04 3.08
N LEU A 63 10.75 5.48 3.62
CA LEU A 63 9.79 6.26 4.41
C LEU A 63 10.31 6.61 5.81
N VAL A 64 10.95 5.66 6.49
CA VAL A 64 11.39 5.82 7.89
C VAL A 64 12.71 6.60 7.99
N LEU A 65 13.65 6.32 7.09
CA LEU A 65 15.02 6.87 7.16
C LEU A 65 15.28 7.96 6.12
N GLY A 66 14.47 8.02 5.08
CA GLY A 66 14.58 9.04 4.05
C GLY A 66 14.06 10.40 4.50
N GLN A 67 14.47 11.42 3.77
CA GLN A 67 13.98 12.78 3.88
C GLN A 67 12.81 12.99 2.93
N ASP A 68 12.42 14.25 2.71
CA ASP A 68 11.25 14.58 1.92
C ASP A 68 11.33 14.05 0.48
N ALA A 69 12.53 14.07 -0.13
CA ALA A 69 12.75 13.57 -1.48
C ALA A 69 12.48 12.06 -1.61
N GLU A 70 12.93 11.25 -0.65
CA GLU A 70 12.66 9.81 -0.64
C GLU A 70 11.19 9.51 -0.43
N ARG A 71 10.53 10.23 0.47
CA ARG A 71 9.08 10.08 0.69
C ARG A 71 8.29 10.49 -0.55
N GLN A 72 8.67 11.57 -1.22
CA GLN A 72 8.03 12.00 -2.46
C GLN A 72 8.19 10.94 -3.55
N GLN A 73 9.36 10.32 -3.66
CA GLN A 73 9.56 9.21 -4.59
C GLN A 73 8.63 8.03 -4.30
N VAL A 74 8.36 7.70 -3.03
CA VAL A 74 7.39 6.64 -2.70
C VAL A 74 5.96 7.05 -3.07
N VAL A 75 5.61 8.35 -3.03
CA VAL A 75 4.32 8.83 -3.58
C VAL A 75 4.24 8.60 -5.08
N GLU A 76 5.31 8.94 -5.82
CA GLU A 76 5.34 8.70 -7.27
C GLU A 76 5.24 7.22 -7.60
N LEU A 77 5.92 6.36 -6.83
CA LEU A 77 5.78 4.91 -6.94
C LEU A 77 4.34 4.46 -6.69
N LEU A 78 3.66 5.01 -5.67
CA LEU A 78 2.25 4.70 -5.40
C LEU A 78 1.34 5.09 -6.57
N ARG A 79 1.58 6.25 -7.19
CA ARG A 79 0.84 6.69 -8.40
C ARG A 79 1.06 5.71 -9.55
N GLU A 80 2.29 5.23 -9.74
CA GLU A 80 2.62 4.22 -10.76
C GLU A 80 1.91 2.89 -10.48
N VAL A 81 1.95 2.41 -9.23
CA VAL A 81 1.27 1.18 -8.81
C VAL A 81 -0.25 1.28 -9.04
N GLN A 82 -0.88 2.39 -8.68
CA GLN A 82 -2.31 2.61 -8.89
C GLN A 82 -2.67 2.66 -10.38
N ARG A 83 -1.85 3.33 -11.20
CA ARG A 83 -2.06 3.37 -12.65
C ARG A 83 -1.96 1.97 -13.25
N GLU A 84 -0.95 1.19 -12.85
CA GLU A 84 -0.78 -0.17 -13.35
C GLU A 84 -1.89 -1.10 -12.87
N GLN A 85 -2.37 -0.93 -11.63
CA GLN A 85 -3.53 -1.65 -11.11
C GLN A 85 -4.78 -1.37 -11.95
N ASP A 86 -5.04 -0.12 -12.31
CA ASP A 86 -6.19 0.25 -13.15
C ASP A 86 -6.09 -0.42 -14.54
N VAL A 87 -4.88 -0.48 -15.13
CA VAL A 87 -4.62 -1.17 -16.40
C VAL A 87 -4.84 -2.68 -16.27
N VAL A 88 -4.25 -3.33 -15.26
CA VAL A 88 -4.35 -4.78 -15.07
C VAL A 88 -5.78 -5.20 -14.72
N SER A 89 -6.48 -4.41 -13.91
CA SER A 89 -7.89 -4.64 -13.58
C SER A 89 -8.77 -4.63 -14.84
N ALA A 90 -8.56 -3.65 -15.73
CA ALA A 90 -9.26 -3.61 -17.02
C ALA A 90 -8.92 -4.83 -17.90
N GLN A 91 -7.67 -5.30 -17.90
CA GLN A 91 -7.27 -6.52 -18.62
C GLN A 91 -7.93 -7.77 -18.05
N VAL A 92 -7.96 -7.93 -16.72
CA VAL A 92 -8.62 -9.05 -16.03
C VAL A 92 -10.12 -9.06 -16.35
N ALA A 93 -10.78 -7.90 -16.27
CA ALA A 93 -12.21 -7.77 -16.62
C ALA A 93 -12.48 -8.13 -18.10
N THR A 94 -11.60 -7.68 -19.01
CA THR A 94 -11.69 -7.98 -20.44
C THR A 94 -11.47 -9.45 -20.75
N LEU A 95 -10.55 -10.13 -20.05
CA LEU A 95 -10.29 -11.56 -20.21
C LEU A 95 -11.44 -12.39 -19.63
N ALA A 96 -11.95 -12.01 -18.46
CA ALA A 96 -13.08 -12.66 -17.83
C ALA A 96 -14.32 -12.60 -18.74
N ARG A 97 -14.64 -11.45 -19.35
CA ARG A 97 -15.89 -11.24 -20.14
C ARG A 97 -17.15 -11.71 -19.40
N GLY A 98 -17.17 -11.63 -18.07
CA GLY A 98 -18.26 -12.18 -17.24
C GLY A 98 -18.34 -13.71 -17.17
N ARG A 99 -17.35 -14.42 -17.72
CA ARG A 99 -17.23 -15.88 -17.66
C ARG A 99 -16.51 -16.30 -16.38
N ASN A 100 -16.89 -17.46 -15.85
CA ASN A 100 -16.13 -18.11 -14.78
C ASN A 100 -14.83 -18.70 -15.39
N ILE A 101 -13.73 -18.75 -14.63
CA ILE A 101 -12.46 -19.40 -15.06
C ILE A 101 -12.71 -20.80 -15.60
N ALA A 102 -13.63 -21.56 -14.97
CA ALA A 102 -13.99 -22.91 -15.39
C ALA A 102 -14.60 -22.98 -16.81
N SER A 103 -15.07 -21.85 -17.35
CA SER A 103 -15.61 -21.71 -18.70
C SER A 103 -14.62 -21.07 -19.69
N MET A 104 -13.38 -20.80 -19.28
CA MET A 104 -12.29 -20.35 -20.16
C MET A 104 -11.57 -21.57 -20.75
N SER A 105 -11.09 -21.44 -21.99
CA SER A 105 -10.35 -22.53 -22.64
C SER A 105 -9.03 -22.81 -21.89
N PRO A 106 -8.49 -24.04 -21.94
CA PRO A 106 -7.21 -24.37 -21.31
C PRO A 106 -6.06 -23.43 -21.69
N ASP A 107 -6.07 -22.90 -22.92
CA ASP A 107 -5.05 -21.97 -23.42
C ASP A 107 -5.21 -20.53 -22.89
N GLU A 108 -6.45 -20.11 -22.57
CA GLU A 108 -6.75 -18.79 -22.00
C GLU A 108 -6.44 -18.72 -20.48
N GLN A 109 -6.54 -19.85 -19.78
CA GLN A 109 -6.43 -19.89 -18.32
C GLN A 109 -5.07 -19.42 -17.76
N PRO A 110 -3.90 -19.81 -18.32
CA PRO A 110 -2.60 -19.36 -17.80
C PRO A 110 -2.44 -17.83 -17.85
N GLY A 111 -2.83 -17.21 -18.98
CA GLY A 111 -2.76 -15.76 -19.15
C GLY A 111 -3.66 -15.01 -18.18
N TYR A 112 -4.90 -15.49 -18.00
CA TYR A 112 -5.83 -14.93 -17.02
C TYR A 112 -5.29 -15.05 -15.58
N ARG A 113 -4.82 -16.24 -15.17
CA ARG A 113 -4.29 -16.46 -13.82
C ARG A 113 -3.08 -15.58 -13.55
N ALA A 114 -2.18 -15.41 -14.53
CA ALA A 114 -1.03 -14.53 -14.40
C ALA A 114 -1.45 -13.06 -14.15
N GLN A 115 -2.46 -12.57 -14.86
CA GLN A 115 -2.96 -11.20 -14.65
C GLN A 115 -3.65 -11.03 -13.30
N VAL A 116 -4.41 -12.02 -12.82
CA VAL A 116 -5.00 -11.98 -11.47
C VAL A 116 -3.92 -11.96 -10.39
N VAL A 117 -2.88 -12.78 -10.53
CA VAL A 117 -1.73 -12.77 -9.60
C VAL A 117 -1.03 -11.42 -9.60
N ARG A 118 -0.82 -10.83 -10.78
CA ARG A 118 -0.24 -9.49 -10.93
C ARG A 118 -1.09 -8.42 -10.26
N MET A 119 -2.41 -8.43 -10.48
CA MET A 119 -3.37 -7.52 -9.86
C MET A 119 -3.30 -7.57 -8.33
N ASN A 120 -3.32 -8.79 -7.75
CA ASN A 120 -3.25 -8.98 -6.31
C ASN A 120 -1.93 -8.46 -5.70
N ARG A 121 -0.82 -8.62 -6.41
CA ARG A 121 0.48 -8.09 -5.97
C ARG A 121 0.53 -6.56 -5.98
N LEU A 122 -0.06 -5.94 -6.99
CA LEU A 122 -0.18 -4.48 -7.04
C LEU A 122 -1.07 -3.96 -5.90
N LEU A 123 -2.18 -4.65 -5.61
CA LEU A 123 -3.03 -4.38 -4.43
C LEU A 123 -2.24 -4.52 -3.11
N ASP A 124 -1.44 -5.58 -2.96
CA ASP A 124 -0.61 -5.80 -1.77
C ASP A 124 0.44 -4.70 -1.60
N ALA A 125 1.11 -4.31 -2.69
CA ALA A 125 2.10 -3.24 -2.69
C ALA A 125 1.47 -1.88 -2.34
N GLU A 126 0.33 -1.56 -2.95
CA GLU A 126 -0.43 -0.35 -2.64
C GLU A 126 -0.85 -0.30 -1.16
N GLY A 127 -1.49 -1.37 -0.68
CA GLY A 127 -1.92 -1.46 0.70
C GLY A 127 -0.76 -1.37 1.68
N PHE A 128 0.40 -1.93 1.32
CA PHE A 128 1.62 -1.81 2.10
C PHE A 128 2.12 -0.36 2.16
N ILE A 129 2.24 0.32 1.01
CA ILE A 129 2.71 1.71 0.95
C ILE A 129 1.82 2.62 1.80
N VAL A 130 0.49 2.50 1.66
CA VAL A 130 -0.47 3.30 2.43
C VAL A 130 -0.31 3.08 3.94
N ARG A 131 -0.20 1.82 4.39
CA ARG A 131 0.03 1.51 5.81
C ARG A 131 1.38 2.04 6.31
N ALA A 132 2.42 1.98 5.48
CA ALA A 132 3.74 2.47 5.84
C ALA A 132 3.75 4.00 6.01
N PHE A 133 3.03 4.72 5.13
CA PHE A 133 2.80 6.16 5.29
C PHE A 133 2.00 6.50 6.55
N ALA A 134 0.96 5.72 6.89
CA ALA A 134 0.21 5.89 8.13
C ALA A 134 1.13 5.71 9.36
N ALA A 135 2.00 4.71 9.34
CA ALA A 135 2.90 4.39 10.45
C ALA A 135 3.92 5.50 10.74
N VAL A 136 4.34 6.26 9.73
CA VAL A 136 5.23 7.43 9.90
C VAL A 136 4.47 8.74 10.07
N GLY A 137 3.14 8.72 10.06
CA GLY A 137 2.29 9.90 10.27
C GLY A 137 2.35 10.93 9.14
N ASP A 138 2.72 10.53 7.92
CA ASP A 138 2.93 11.47 6.82
C ASP A 138 1.66 11.59 5.94
N ALA A 139 1.07 12.78 5.94
CA ALA A 139 -0.26 13.09 5.37
C ALA A 139 -0.28 13.32 3.85
N ARG A 140 0.85 13.17 3.15
CA ARG A 140 0.97 13.55 1.73
C ARG A 140 0.11 12.73 0.75
N LEU A 141 -0.40 11.58 1.16
CA LEU A 141 -1.24 10.75 0.30
C LEU A 141 -2.70 11.23 0.25
N ARG A 142 -3.08 12.26 1.02
CA ARG A 142 -4.45 12.76 1.11
C ARG A 142 -5.11 12.92 -0.27
N ASP A 143 -4.53 13.73 -1.14
CA ASP A 143 -5.11 14.06 -2.44
C ASP A 143 -5.11 12.90 -3.42
N LEU A 144 -4.25 11.91 -3.18
CA LEU A 144 -4.18 10.69 -3.98
C LEU A 144 -5.26 9.68 -3.57
N LEU A 145 -5.55 9.56 -2.27
CA LEU A 145 -6.44 8.52 -1.74
C LEU A 145 -7.90 8.96 -1.64
N LEU A 146 -8.19 10.24 -1.35
CA LEU A 146 -9.57 10.72 -1.20
C LEU A 146 -10.47 10.40 -2.41
N PRO A 147 -10.03 10.58 -3.68
CA PRO A 147 -10.85 10.27 -4.85
C PRO A 147 -11.11 8.77 -5.05
N ARG A 148 -10.23 7.90 -4.51
CA ARG A 148 -10.30 6.44 -4.72
C ARG A 148 -11.10 5.72 -3.62
N LEU A 149 -11.62 6.43 -2.61
CA LEU A 149 -12.36 5.83 -1.49
C LEU A 149 -13.60 5.03 -1.92
N ASP A 150 -14.28 5.43 -2.99
CA ASP A 150 -15.51 4.76 -3.43
C ASP A 150 -15.25 3.58 -4.37
N SER A 151 -14.11 3.58 -5.07
CA SER A 151 -13.81 2.64 -6.16
C SER A 151 -12.76 1.60 -5.81
N SER A 152 -12.03 1.76 -4.70
CA SER A 152 -10.91 0.89 -4.35
C SER A 152 -11.30 -0.27 -3.43
N GLU A 153 -10.77 -1.44 -3.72
CA GLU A 153 -10.81 -2.60 -2.83
C GLU A 153 -10.10 -2.34 -1.49
N LEU A 154 -9.17 -1.36 -1.47
CA LEU A 154 -8.41 -0.96 -0.29
C LEU A 154 -9.08 0.17 0.51
N ARG A 155 -10.35 0.49 0.23
CA ARG A 155 -11.10 1.57 0.90
C ARG A 155 -10.88 1.65 2.41
N ASN A 156 -11.00 0.53 3.12
CA ASN A 156 -10.85 0.52 4.57
C ASN A 156 -9.41 0.88 4.99
N GLY A 157 -8.39 0.40 4.27
CA GLY A 157 -7.00 0.79 4.51
C GLY A 157 -6.73 2.27 4.25
N TYR A 158 -7.41 2.88 3.25
CA TYR A 158 -7.33 4.33 3.04
C TYR A 158 -8.00 5.11 4.17
N ILE A 159 -9.15 4.64 4.67
CA ILE A 159 -9.82 5.24 5.82
C ILE A 159 -8.91 5.19 7.05
N ASP A 160 -8.26 4.05 7.33
CA ASP A 160 -7.30 3.91 8.43
C ASP A 160 -6.15 4.93 8.30
N TYR A 161 -5.60 5.09 7.09
CA TYR A 161 -4.57 6.10 6.82
C TYR A 161 -5.08 7.53 7.05
N LEU A 162 -6.24 7.88 6.48
CA LEU A 162 -6.81 9.23 6.53
C LEU A 162 -7.22 9.62 7.95
N THR A 163 -7.76 8.69 8.72
CA THR A 163 -8.10 8.90 10.13
C THR A 163 -6.84 9.04 11.01
N THR A 164 -5.72 8.41 10.62
CA THR A 164 -4.45 8.52 11.35
C THR A 164 -3.73 9.84 11.05
N THR A 165 -3.72 10.27 9.78
CA THR A 165 -2.88 11.40 9.31
C THR A 165 -3.66 12.71 9.13
N GLY A 166 -4.98 12.64 8.94
CA GLY A 166 -5.84 13.77 8.59
C GLY A 166 -6.81 14.20 9.69
N LEU A 167 -6.52 13.94 10.97
CA LEU A 167 -7.40 14.24 12.12
C LEU A 167 -7.97 15.67 12.11
N GLN A 168 -7.11 16.63 11.75
CA GLN A 168 -7.43 18.06 11.73
C GLN A 168 -7.67 18.61 10.32
N ASP A 169 -7.58 17.77 9.27
CA ASP A 169 -7.81 18.22 7.89
C ASP A 169 -9.32 18.34 7.62
N PRO A 170 -9.85 19.55 7.34
CA PRO A 170 -11.29 19.75 7.16
C PRO A 170 -11.84 19.02 5.92
N VAL A 171 -11.02 18.83 4.88
CA VAL A 171 -11.41 18.12 3.65
C VAL A 171 -11.56 16.63 3.94
N VAL A 172 -10.58 16.06 4.66
CA VAL A 172 -10.64 14.65 5.09
C VAL A 172 -11.86 14.43 5.98
N ARG A 173 -12.07 15.28 6.99
CA ARG A 173 -13.22 15.16 7.90
C ARG A 173 -14.55 15.27 7.17
N ALA A 174 -14.71 16.23 6.27
CA ALA A 174 -15.92 16.39 5.47
C ALA A 174 -16.20 15.14 4.63
N ARG A 175 -15.18 14.61 3.95
CA ARG A 175 -15.32 13.41 3.13
C ARG A 175 -15.69 12.18 3.95
N LEU A 176 -15.01 11.94 5.07
CA LEU A 176 -15.30 10.83 5.97
C LEU A 176 -16.69 10.96 6.62
N LYS A 177 -17.16 12.18 6.89
CA LYS A 177 -18.51 12.42 7.41
C LYS A 177 -19.58 12.08 6.37
N MET A 178 -19.40 12.49 5.12
CA MET A 178 -20.31 12.11 4.02
C MET A 178 -20.40 10.59 3.87
N MET A 179 -19.28 9.88 4.02
CA MET A 179 -19.30 8.40 3.99
C MET A 179 -20.06 7.80 5.16
N LEU A 180 -19.95 8.37 6.37
CA LEU A 180 -20.71 7.92 7.55
C LEU A 180 -22.22 8.10 7.36
N GLU A 181 -22.63 9.18 6.71
CA GLU A 181 -24.03 9.51 6.44
C GLU A 181 -24.61 8.66 5.29
N GLY A 182 -23.76 8.18 4.37
CA GLY A 182 -24.13 7.42 3.18
C GLY A 182 -24.44 5.93 3.39
N SER A 183 -24.77 5.49 4.62
CA SER A 183 -25.01 4.08 4.96
C SER A 183 -23.83 3.15 4.63
N PRO A 184 -22.66 3.34 5.27
CA PRO A 184 -21.48 2.53 4.99
C PRO A 184 -21.62 1.11 5.55
N SER A 185 -20.66 0.23 5.24
CA SER A 185 -20.62 -1.11 5.86
C SER A 185 -20.50 -1.01 7.39
N PRO A 186 -21.00 -1.98 8.18
CA PRO A 186 -20.94 -1.91 9.65
C PRO A 186 -19.54 -1.69 10.21
N VAL A 187 -18.52 -2.29 9.58
CA VAL A 187 -17.10 -2.13 9.96
C VAL A 187 -16.63 -0.69 9.74
N THR A 188 -16.94 -0.14 8.56
CA THR A 188 -16.62 1.24 8.20
C THR A 188 -17.36 2.22 9.13
N GLU A 189 -18.63 1.97 9.43
CA GLU A 189 -19.44 2.79 10.33
C GLU A 189 -18.83 2.85 11.73
N GLN A 190 -18.50 1.69 12.31
CA GLN A 190 -17.89 1.61 13.63
C GLN A 190 -16.55 2.36 13.68
N HIS A 191 -15.73 2.22 12.64
CA HIS A 191 -14.46 2.93 12.54
C HIS A 191 -14.67 4.45 12.54
N LEU A 192 -15.50 4.96 11.63
CA LEU A 192 -15.73 6.39 11.47
C LEU A 192 -16.36 7.02 12.72
N ARG A 193 -17.29 6.33 13.39
CA ARG A 193 -17.87 6.79 14.66
C ARG A 193 -16.80 6.97 15.74
N ARG A 194 -15.84 6.05 15.86
CA ARG A 194 -14.71 6.18 16.80
C ARG A 194 -13.84 7.39 16.48
N PHE A 195 -13.54 7.61 15.20
CA PHE A 195 -12.76 8.76 14.74
C PHE A 195 -13.44 10.09 15.13
N PHE A 196 -14.75 10.23 14.90
CA PHE A 196 -15.47 11.46 15.23
C PHE A 196 -15.75 11.65 16.74
N ALA A 197 -15.68 10.59 17.54
CA ALA A 197 -15.84 10.65 18.99
C ALA A 197 -14.54 11.07 19.73
N GLN A 198 -13.38 11.06 19.07
CA GLN A 198 -12.12 11.45 19.70
C GLN A 198 -12.07 12.98 19.89
N PRO A 199 -11.73 13.47 21.10
CA PRO A 199 -11.62 14.91 21.36
C PRO A 199 -10.47 15.50 20.54
N GLN A 200 -10.76 16.63 19.88
CA GLN A 200 -9.78 17.42 19.14
C GLN A 200 -8.83 18.07 20.15
N LYS A 201 -7.68 17.44 20.40
CA LYS A 201 -6.59 18.03 21.16
C LYS A 201 -5.69 18.86 20.25
#